data_AF-A0A1F4MLJ9-F1
#
_entry.id   AF-A0A1F4MLJ9-F1
#
_cell.length_a   1.000
_cell.length_b   1.000
_cell.length_c   1.000
_cell.angle_alpha   90.00
_cell.angle_beta   90.00
_cell.angle_gamma   90.00
#
_symmetry.space_group_name_H-M   'P 1'
#
loop_
_entity.id
_entity.type
_entity.pdbx_description
1 polymer ?
#
loop_
_entity_poly.entity_id
_entity_poly.type
_entity_poly.pdbx_seq_one_letter_code
_entity_poly.pdbx_strand_id
1 'polypeptide(L)'
;MESNGRAGSRVVSHEDAMFRDICELLELDPESVEYLVIEDFEDVDYMMFEEFDEVEPEEAWKPEQRIIEIYYTDGTREEIEIELDSEIDEMLKRFLG
;
A
#
# COMPACT_ATOMS: atom_id res chain seq x y z
N MET A 1 0.61 21.65 15.33
CA MET A 1 -0.21 20.46 15.00
C MET A 1 0.18 20.11 13.59
N GLU A 2 1.27 19.36 13.46
CA GLU A 2 1.88 18.98 12.19
C GLU A 2 1.31 17.62 11.80
N SER A 3 0.39 17.62 10.85
CA SER A 3 0.01 16.40 10.16
C SER A 3 1.09 16.15 9.12
N ASN A 4 2.18 15.50 9.56
CA ASN A 4 3.19 14.93 8.67
C ASN A 4 2.50 14.10 7.59
N GLY A 5 2.93 14.25 6.33
CA GLY A 5 2.46 13.48 5.17
C GLY A 5 2.67 11.99 5.35
N ARG A 6 1.78 11.35 6.12
CA ARG A 6 1.70 9.91 6.24
C ARG A 6 1.11 9.41 4.93
N ALA A 7 1.89 8.66 4.17
CA ALA A 7 1.34 7.66 3.25
C ALA A 7 0.15 6.99 3.95
N GLY A 8 -1.03 7.09 3.36
CA GLY A 8 -2.23 6.57 3.98
C GLY A 8 -2.10 5.06 4.02
N SER A 9 -1.97 4.44 5.19
CA SER A 9 -2.07 2.99 5.26
C SER A 9 -3.50 2.59 5.59
N ARG A 10 -4.04 1.65 4.82
CA ARG A 10 -5.37 1.09 5.03
C ARG A 10 -5.27 -0.32 5.52
N VAL A 11 -5.84 -0.55 6.70
CA VAL A 11 -5.98 -1.90 7.25
C VAL A 11 -7.26 -2.51 6.69
N VAL A 12 -7.17 -3.74 6.19
CA VAL A 12 -8.29 -4.53 5.68
C VAL A 12 -8.33 -5.85 6.45
N SER A 13 -9.44 -6.15 7.09
CA SER A 13 -9.61 -7.36 7.90
C SER A 13 -10.91 -8.09 7.55
N HIS A 14 -11.18 -9.23 8.17
CA HIS A 14 -12.43 -9.98 7.94
C HIS A 14 -13.73 -9.19 8.13
N GLU A 15 -13.69 -8.08 8.87
CA GLU A 15 -14.84 -7.20 9.08
C GLU A 15 -15.15 -6.32 7.85
N ASP A 16 -14.20 -6.16 6.94
CA ASP A 16 -14.32 -5.40 5.71
C ASP A 16 -14.96 -6.24 4.60
N ALA A 17 -15.98 -5.69 3.92
CA ALA A 17 -16.69 -6.38 2.84
C ALA A 17 -15.76 -6.78 1.67
N MET A 18 -14.73 -5.97 1.43
CA MET A 18 -13.72 -6.17 0.37
C MET A 18 -12.61 -7.15 0.72
N PHE A 19 -12.53 -7.62 1.98
CA PHE A 19 -11.41 -8.46 2.42
C PHE A 19 -11.27 -9.73 1.59
N ARG A 20 -12.39 -10.43 1.37
CA ARG A 20 -12.38 -11.68 0.60
C ARG A 20 -12.00 -11.46 -0.86
N ASP A 21 -12.50 -10.39 -1.47
CA ASP A 21 -12.19 -10.04 -2.85
C ASP A 21 -10.70 -9.67 -3.02
N ILE A 22 -10.12 -8.97 -2.03
CA ILE A 22 -8.69 -8.64 -2.02
C ILE A 22 -7.84 -9.89 -1.80
N CYS A 23 -8.22 -10.80 -0.89
CA CYS A 23 -7.53 -12.08 -0.75
C CYS A 23 -7.58 -12.90 -2.03
N GLU A 24 -8.73 -12.97 -2.71
CA GLU A 24 -8.87 -13.68 -4.00
C GLU A 24 -7.97 -13.04 -5.07
N LEU A 25 -7.95 -11.72 -5.16
CA LEU A 25 -7.09 -10.98 -6.10
C LEU A 25 -5.59 -11.29 -5.87
N LEU A 26 -5.17 -11.42 -4.61
CA LEU A 26 -3.80 -11.70 -4.23
C LEU A 26 -3.48 -13.20 -4.15
N GLU A 27 -4.40 -14.07 -4.57
CA GLU A 27 -4.28 -15.53 -4.51
C GLU A 27 -4.01 -16.06 -3.08
N LEU A 28 -4.53 -15.36 -2.06
CA LEU A 28 -4.40 -15.69 -0.64
C LEU A 28 -5.59 -16.50 -0.13
N ASP A 29 -5.33 -17.37 0.83
CA ASP A 29 -6.39 -18.05 1.58
C ASP A 29 -6.96 -17.12 2.68
N PRO A 30 -8.23 -16.66 2.57
CA PRO A 30 -8.81 -15.75 3.53
C PRO A 30 -8.98 -16.36 4.93
N GLU A 31 -8.99 -17.70 5.09
CA GLU A 31 -9.07 -18.31 6.43
C GLU A 31 -7.71 -18.28 7.16
N SER A 32 -6.63 -18.14 6.39
CA SER A 32 -5.26 -18.13 6.92
C SER A 32 -4.76 -16.71 7.23
N VAL A 33 -5.36 -15.67 6.63
CA VAL A 33 -4.99 -14.26 6.81
C VAL A 33 -5.79 -13.62 7.94
N GLU A 34 -5.14 -12.94 8.88
CA GLU A 34 -5.80 -12.17 9.95
C GLU A 34 -6.21 -10.77 9.46
N TYR A 35 -5.28 -10.04 8.85
CA TYR A 35 -5.52 -8.73 8.23
C TYR A 35 -4.41 -8.39 7.21
N LEU A 36 -4.70 -7.45 6.32
CA LEU A 36 -3.76 -6.84 5.39
C LEU A 36 -3.57 -5.37 5.73
N VAL A 37 -2.36 -4.85 5.53
CA VAL A 37 -2.05 -3.43 5.57
C VAL A 37 -1.61 -3.02 4.17
N ILE A 38 -2.41 -2.19 3.52
CA ILE A 38 -2.15 -1.69 2.18
C ILE A 38 -1.63 -0.27 2.31
N GLU A 39 -0.40 -0.04 1.89
CA GLU A 39 0.15 1.31 1.82
C GLU A 39 -0.38 2.02 0.57
N ASP A 40 -0.94 3.20 0.78
CA ASP A 40 -1.44 4.05 -0.28
C ASP A 40 -0.51 5.22 -0.53
N PHE A 41 -0.06 5.31 -1.78
CA PHE A 41 0.90 6.31 -2.24
C PHE A 41 0.22 7.50 -2.92
N GLU A 42 -1.11 7.59 -2.91
CA GLU A 42 -1.86 8.64 -3.62
C GLU A 42 -1.55 10.07 -3.15
N ASP A 43 -1.04 10.26 -1.92
CA ASP A 43 -0.84 11.58 -1.31
C ASP A 43 0.56 11.80 -0.69
N VAL A 44 1.60 11.16 -1.22
CA VAL A 44 2.96 11.54 -0.80
C VAL A 44 3.36 12.80 -1.57
N ASP A 45 3.22 13.96 -0.91
CA ASP A 45 3.84 15.22 -1.33
C ASP A 45 5.37 15.04 -1.27
N TYR A 46 6.00 14.65 -2.39
CA TYR A 46 7.44 14.41 -2.51
C TYR A 46 8.31 15.68 -2.44
N MET A 47 7.83 16.76 -1.80
CA MET A 47 8.64 17.97 -1.52
C MET A 47 9.56 17.81 -0.29
N MET A 48 9.61 16.62 0.32
CA MET A 48 10.30 16.37 1.60
C MET A 48 11.80 16.01 1.47
N PHE A 49 12.49 16.56 0.47
CA PHE A 49 13.96 16.63 0.47
C PHE A 49 14.46 18.02 0.01
N GLU A 50 13.76 19.10 0.37
CA GLU A 50 14.38 20.42 0.42
C GLU A 50 15.09 20.59 1.76
N GLU A 51 16.38 20.25 1.82
CA GLU A 51 17.40 20.98 2.60
C GLU A 51 18.75 20.25 2.45
N PHE A 52 19.39 20.31 1.28
CA PHE A 52 20.86 20.43 1.16
C PHE A 52 21.20 20.85 -0.28
N ASP A 53 22.12 21.81 -0.39
CA ASP A 53 22.50 22.61 -1.56
C ASP A 53 22.64 21.88 -2.92
N GLU A 54 22.23 22.61 -3.98
CA GLU A 54 22.76 22.54 -5.35
C GLU A 54 22.81 21.16 -6.04
N VAL A 55 21.65 20.53 -6.26
CA VAL A 55 21.53 19.42 -7.21
C VAL A 55 20.53 19.80 -8.31
N GLU A 56 20.84 19.45 -9.57
CA GLU A 56 19.91 19.53 -10.71
C GLU A 56 18.54 18.94 -10.32
N PRO A 57 17.40 19.28 -10.97
CA PRO A 57 16.11 18.69 -10.61
C PRO A 57 16.16 17.18 -10.85
N GLU A 58 16.66 16.44 -9.86
CA GLU A 58 16.71 15.00 -9.85
C GLU A 58 15.26 14.56 -9.84
N GLU A 59 14.92 13.72 -10.82
CA GLU A 59 13.59 13.15 -11.02
C GLU A 59 12.94 12.87 -9.67
N ALA A 60 11.80 13.52 -9.42
CA ALA A 60 10.99 13.23 -8.24
C ALA A 60 10.85 11.71 -8.14
N TRP A 61 11.45 11.12 -7.11
CA TRP A 61 11.39 9.68 -6.89
C TRP A 61 9.92 9.32 -6.70
N LYS A 62 9.33 8.69 -7.72
CA LYS A 62 7.96 8.19 -7.66
C LYS A 62 8.04 6.74 -7.21
N PRO A 63 7.20 6.31 -6.25
CA PRO A 63 7.08 4.92 -5.91
C PRO A 63 6.62 4.22 -7.19
N GLU A 64 7.30 3.14 -7.56
CA GLU A 64 6.92 2.32 -8.71
C GLU A 64 6.02 1.16 -8.26
N GLN A 65 5.86 0.97 -6.93
CA GLN A 65 5.18 -0.17 -6.35
C GLN A 65 4.30 0.24 -5.16
N ARG A 66 3.14 -0.43 -5.05
CA ARG A 66 2.28 -0.50 -3.87
C ARG A 66 2.76 -1.63 -2.96
N ILE A 67 2.85 -1.37 -1.66
CA ILE A 67 3.27 -2.36 -0.67
C ILE A 67 2.03 -2.87 0.07
N ILE A 68 1.91 -4.19 0.17
CA ILE A 68 0.89 -4.87 0.97
C ILE A 68 1.59 -5.77 1.99
N GLU A 69 1.40 -5.48 3.27
CA GLU A 69 1.82 -6.37 4.36
C GLU A 69 0.66 -7.30 4.71
N ILE A 70 0.92 -8.61 4.75
CA ILE A 70 -0.05 -9.64 5.10
C ILE A 70 0.31 -10.20 6.46
N TYR A 71 -0.64 -10.19 7.38
CA TYR A 71 -0.51 -10.78 8.70
C TYR A 71 -1.37 -12.03 8.76
N TYR A 72 -0.73 -13.18 8.93
CA TYR A 72 -1.39 -14.49 8.99
C TYR A 72 -1.77 -14.86 10.42
N THR A 73 -2.80 -15.68 10.56
CA THR A 73 -3.34 -16.15 11.85
C THR A 73 -2.36 -17.02 12.64
N ASP A 74 -1.35 -17.60 11.98
CA ASP A 74 -0.27 -18.36 12.61
C ASP A 74 0.86 -17.47 13.16
N GLY A 75 0.76 -16.15 12.98
CA GLY A 75 1.76 -15.15 13.37
C GLY A 75 2.82 -14.89 12.30
N THR A 76 2.74 -15.52 11.13
CA THR A 76 3.60 -15.23 9.99
C THR A 76 3.25 -13.86 9.38
N ARG A 77 4.27 -13.18 8.86
CA ARG A 77 4.12 -11.96 8.07
C ARG A 77 4.74 -12.14 6.70
N GLU A 78 4.05 -11.67 5.67
CA GLU A 78 4.54 -11.57 4.30
C GLU A 78 4.35 -10.16 3.75
N GLU A 79 5.13 -9.82 2.74
CA GLU A 79 5.07 -8.53 2.07
C GLU A 79 4.98 -8.78 0.56
N ILE A 80 4.03 -8.12 -0.10
CA ILE A 80 3.83 -8.17 -1.54
C ILE A 80 4.02 -6.76 -2.09
N GLU A 81 4.90 -6.67 -3.09
CA GLU A 81 5.11 -5.45 -3.89
C GLU A 81 4.33 -5.59 -5.20
N ILE A 82 3.47 -4.63 -5.50
CA ILE A 82 2.62 -4.60 -6.70
C ILE A 82 3.01 -3.39 -7.53
N GLU A 83 3.39 -3.58 -8.79
CA GLU A 83 3.69 -2.47 -9.70
C GLU A 83 2.49 -1.50 -9.79
N LEU A 84 2.73 -0.20 -9.61
CA LEU A 84 1.69 0.82 -9.77
C LEU A 84 1.18 0.84 -11.21
N ASP A 85 -0.10 1.15 -11.37
CA ASP A 85 -0.82 1.14 -12.65
C ASP A 85 -0.90 -0.25 -13.33
N SER A 86 -0.48 -1.32 -12.64
CA SER A 86 -0.76 -2.70 -13.06
C SER A 86 -2.25 -3.01 -12.94
N GLU A 87 -2.70 -4.08 -13.60
CA GLU A 87 -4.10 -4.53 -13.50
C GLU A 87 -4.50 -4.80 -12.04
N ILE A 88 -3.58 -5.34 -11.23
CA ILE A 88 -3.81 -5.63 -9.82
C ILE A 88 -3.95 -4.33 -9.02
N ASP A 89 -3.06 -3.35 -9.23
CA ASP A 89 -3.14 -2.04 -8.57
C ASP A 89 -4.45 -1.30 -8.91
N GLU A 90 -4.84 -1.31 -10.18
CA GLU A 90 -6.10 -0.69 -10.63
C GLU A 90 -7.33 -1.37 -10.04
N MET A 91 -7.29 -2.70 -9.86
CA MET A 91 -8.35 -3.43 -9.16
C MET A 91 -8.38 -3.12 -7.68
N LEU A 92 -7.21 -3.03 -7.02
CA LEU A 92 -7.10 -2.63 -5.61
C LEU A 92 -7.67 -1.24 -5.37
N LYS A 93 -7.29 -0.24 -6.19
CA LYS A 93 -7.85 1.12 -6.11
C LYS A 93 -9.38 1.11 -6.13
N ARG A 94 -10.00 0.30 -7.00
CA ARG A 94 -11.46 0.16 -7.07
C ARG A 94 -12.10 -0.44 -5.83
N PHE A 95 -11.42 -1.36 -5.15
CA PHE A 95 -11.91 -1.92 -3.89
C PHE A 95 -11.78 -0.93 -2.75
N LEU A 96 -10.69 -0.16 -2.72
CA LEU A 96 -10.38 0.76 -1.63
C LEU A 96 -11.19 2.06 -1.71
N GLY A 97 -11.62 2.47 -2.91
CA GLY A 97 -12.65 3.48 -3.13
C GLY A 97 -12.10 4.89 -3.32
#